data_AF-A0A7J8MCL9-F1
#
_entry.id   AF-A0A7J8MCL9-F1
#
_cell.length_a   1.000
_cell.length_b   1.000
_cell.length_c   1.000
_cell.angle_alpha   90.00
_cell.angle_beta   90.00
_cell.angle_gamma   90.00
#
_symmetry.space_group_name_H-M   'P 1'
#
loop_
_entity.id
_entity.type
_entity.pdbx_description
1 polymer ?
#
loop_
_entity_poly.entity_id
_entity_poly.type
_entity_poly.pdbx_seq_one_letter_code
_entity_poly.pdbx_strand_id
1 'polypeptide(L)'
;MNSPTNPQFVHFFFIVINYLCFTDAENIFLNCGSSSNSIDLNGREWAGDSTPGSKFITSHQPNETSIVSKATNLNPSIDPVPYLTARIFQSPFTYSFPVTPGHKFLRLFFNPSAYHGFQSPGDFFTVTAGPFTLLTHFSPSLTAQSLGLKTLDKEFCLHIQENQVLNITFSPSSVPLGAFAFVNGIQIISMPTHLYYISRARPMPNGFAVPNSTALELMHRLNIGGDSISPANDSGLYRRWLDDEACFVGSGDCVVNSTAPIKYRKIAPYVAPAKVYQTARCTNKQKSLSWNLTVDSGFTYFVRLHLCELHNHPGVTKHGRNKFVVRIGNGKTEAVEDVITWSGRRGVAVYRDHVVKMPKVGNYGKTHLFLSLGNNNSNNKLRALNSDPILNGLEVFKLSVPQGNHAAGVNPVSKIPEADKSRDRKLVFIISGATLAAFTLILLLGLTIFILRRKESNEKDKSVTLRGLCRRFTLEELRDATNNFDRALVIGSGGFGRVFKGCIDGGTPVAI
;
A
#
# COMPACT_ATOMS: atom_id res chain seq x y z
N MET A 1 -17.52 -52.39 30.05
CA MET A 1 -18.20 -51.08 30.12
C MET A 1 -17.25 -50.02 29.59
N ASN A 2 -17.32 -49.72 28.29
CA ASN A 2 -16.52 -48.64 27.70
C ASN A 2 -17.40 -47.38 27.66
N SER A 3 -17.05 -46.41 28.48
CA SER A 3 -17.64 -45.07 28.45
C SER A 3 -17.36 -44.43 27.08
N PRO A 4 -18.37 -43.89 26.37
CA PRO A 4 -18.13 -43.18 25.14
C PRO A 4 -17.50 -41.83 25.47
N THR A 5 -16.21 -41.68 25.18
CA THR A 5 -15.53 -40.39 25.23
C THR A 5 -16.25 -39.41 24.31
N ASN A 6 -16.91 -38.42 24.90
CA ASN A 6 -17.67 -37.41 24.18
C ASN A 6 -16.74 -36.60 23.25
N PRO A 7 -16.93 -36.63 21.93
CA PRO A 7 -16.03 -35.99 20.97
C PRO A 7 -15.97 -34.46 21.14
N GLN A 8 -16.99 -33.84 21.74
CA GLN A 8 -16.95 -32.41 22.07
C GLN A 8 -15.97 -32.09 23.20
N PHE A 9 -15.82 -33.00 24.16
CA PHE A 9 -14.89 -32.82 25.29
C PHE A 9 -13.45 -32.89 24.81
N VAL A 10 -13.14 -33.86 23.93
CA VAL A 10 -11.81 -34.01 23.31
C VAL A 10 -11.46 -32.77 22.49
N HIS A 11 -12.38 -32.28 21.65
CA HIS A 11 -12.13 -31.11 20.82
C HIS A 11 -11.93 -29.82 21.64
N PHE A 12 -12.70 -29.63 22.72
CA PHE A 12 -12.53 -28.49 23.62
C PHE A 12 -11.20 -28.56 24.38
N PHE A 13 -10.80 -29.75 24.86
CA PHE A 13 -9.53 -29.97 25.56
C PHE A 13 -8.32 -29.68 24.64
N PHE A 14 -8.37 -30.10 23.38
CA PHE A 14 -7.34 -29.75 22.38
C PHE A 14 -7.25 -28.24 22.13
N ILE A 15 -8.37 -27.51 22.10
CA ILE A 15 -8.38 -26.05 21.89
C ILE A 15 -7.77 -25.33 23.11
N VAL A 16 -8.11 -25.77 24.33
CA VAL A 16 -7.59 -25.17 25.57
C VAL A 16 -6.09 -25.45 25.76
N ILE A 17 -5.61 -26.67 25.46
CA ILE A 17 -4.17 -26.99 25.51
C ILE A 17 -3.39 -26.17 24.47
N ASN A 18 -3.89 -26.03 23.23
CA ASN A 18 -3.22 -25.19 22.24
C ASN A 18 -3.18 -23.70 22.65
N TYR A 19 -4.19 -23.22 23.38
CA TYR A 19 -4.22 -21.85 23.89
C TYR A 19 -3.21 -21.64 25.03
N LEU A 20 -3.14 -22.56 25.99
CA LEU A 20 -2.20 -22.49 27.12
C LEU A 20 -0.74 -22.73 26.69
N CYS A 21 -0.49 -23.60 25.72
CA CYS A 21 0.86 -23.83 25.17
C CYS A 21 1.36 -22.63 24.33
N PHE A 22 0.44 -21.84 23.76
CA PHE A 22 0.77 -20.63 23.00
C PHE A 22 1.24 -19.46 23.88
N THR A 23 0.75 -19.35 25.12
CA THR A 23 1.13 -18.25 26.02
C THR A 23 2.57 -18.33 26.56
N ASP A 24 3.21 -19.52 26.49
CA ASP A 24 4.60 -19.74 26.91
C ASP A 24 5.62 -19.64 25.74
N ALA A 25 5.18 -19.17 24.57
CA ALA A 25 6.03 -19.18 23.39
C ALA A 25 7.02 -18.01 23.36
N GLU A 26 8.31 -18.31 23.13
CA GLU A 26 9.36 -17.30 22.99
C GLU A 26 9.06 -16.33 21.85
N ASN A 27 8.77 -15.08 22.22
CA ASN A 27 8.63 -13.96 21.30
C ASN A 27 9.89 -13.10 21.37
N ILE A 28 10.43 -12.75 20.22
CA ILE A 28 11.64 -11.92 20.10
C ILE A 28 11.25 -10.59 19.49
N PHE A 29 11.63 -9.51 20.14
CA PHE A 29 11.44 -8.13 19.69
C PHE A 29 12.80 -7.45 19.75
N LEU A 30 13.37 -7.12 18.60
CA LEU A 30 14.71 -6.54 18.48
C LEU A 30 14.61 -5.12 17.91
N ASN A 31 15.08 -4.14 18.68
CA ASN A 31 15.20 -2.74 18.28
C ASN A 31 16.61 -2.50 17.73
N CYS A 32 16.72 -2.55 16.40
CA CYS A 32 18.00 -2.57 15.71
C CYS A 32 18.67 -1.18 15.75
N GLY A 33 19.94 -1.14 16.13
CA GLY A 33 20.72 0.07 16.35
C GLY A 33 20.57 0.66 17.76
N SER A 34 19.65 0.16 18.59
CA SER A 34 19.51 0.62 19.99
C SER A 34 20.53 -0.05 20.91
N SER A 35 21.10 0.73 21.84
CA SER A 35 22.05 0.27 22.85
C SER A 35 21.40 -0.20 24.14
N SER A 36 20.08 -0.08 24.25
CA SER A 36 19.32 -0.45 25.46
C SER A 36 17.96 -0.99 25.09
N ASN A 37 17.35 -1.71 26.04
CA ASN A 37 15.96 -2.14 25.92
C ASN A 37 15.04 -0.91 25.97
N SER A 38 13.95 -0.99 25.23
CA SER A 38 12.98 0.09 25.10
C SER A 38 11.56 -0.46 25.04
N ILE A 39 10.60 0.29 25.55
CA ILE A 39 9.18 -0.08 25.51
C ILE A 39 8.49 0.76 24.44
N ASP A 40 7.72 0.11 23.56
CA ASP A 40 6.93 0.82 22.56
C ASP A 40 5.62 1.37 23.12
N LEU A 41 4.89 2.18 22.34
CA LEU A 41 3.62 2.80 22.77
C LEU A 41 2.51 1.79 23.07
N ASN A 42 2.70 0.52 22.70
CA ASN A 42 1.78 -0.58 22.99
C ASN A 42 2.21 -1.39 24.22
N GLY A 43 3.26 -0.96 24.94
CA GLY A 43 3.76 -1.61 26.14
C GLY A 43 4.62 -2.84 25.88
N ARG A 44 5.10 -3.06 24.65
CA ARG A 44 5.96 -4.21 24.31
C ARG A 44 7.42 -3.85 24.56
N GLU A 45 8.15 -4.73 25.22
CA GLU A 45 9.58 -4.57 25.43
C GLU A 45 10.36 -5.04 24.19
N TRP A 46 11.28 -4.21 23.72
CA TRP A 46 12.19 -4.48 22.61
C TRP A 46 13.63 -4.45 23.10
N ALA A 47 14.38 -5.50 22.82
CA ALA A 47 15.80 -5.58 23.17
C ALA A 47 16.66 -4.79 22.19
N GLY A 48 17.62 -4.00 22.70
CA GLY A 48 18.63 -3.35 21.86
C GLY A 48 19.66 -4.36 21.34
N ASP A 49 20.18 -4.14 20.12
CA ASP A 49 21.15 -5.05 19.49
C ASP A 49 22.55 -4.44 19.31
N SER A 50 22.77 -3.17 19.70
CA SER A 50 24.05 -2.47 19.48
C SER A 50 25.06 -2.64 20.62
N THR A 51 24.69 -3.33 21.68
CA THR A 51 25.61 -3.71 22.75
C THR A 51 26.62 -4.76 22.26
N PRO A 52 27.92 -4.62 22.59
CA PRO A 52 28.91 -5.65 22.32
C PRO A 52 28.47 -7.00 22.90
N GLY A 53 28.50 -8.07 22.10
CA GLY A 53 28.06 -9.40 22.52
C GLY A 53 26.56 -9.66 22.43
N SER A 54 25.80 -8.87 21.66
CA SER A 54 24.39 -9.17 21.35
C SER A 54 24.21 -10.63 20.92
N LYS A 55 23.35 -11.36 21.65
CA LYS A 55 23.14 -12.81 21.52
C LYS A 55 22.66 -13.29 20.15
N PHE A 56 22.21 -12.37 19.29
CA PHE A 56 21.67 -12.67 17.96
C PHE A 56 22.63 -12.35 16.82
N ILE A 57 23.82 -11.82 17.14
CA ILE A 57 24.85 -11.47 16.16
C ILE A 57 25.95 -12.52 16.24
N THR A 58 26.00 -13.39 15.25
CA THR A 58 26.99 -14.48 15.16
C THR A 58 28.36 -13.93 14.74
N SER A 59 29.12 -13.42 15.70
CA SER A 59 30.55 -13.08 15.62
C SER A 59 30.99 -12.04 14.57
N HIS A 60 31.83 -11.12 15.00
CA HIS A 60 32.52 -10.13 14.17
C HIS A 60 33.40 -10.81 13.11
N GLN A 61 32.85 -11.21 11.95
CA GLN A 61 33.71 -11.42 10.80
C GLN A 61 34.42 -10.10 10.49
N PRO A 62 35.73 -10.08 10.19
CA PRO A 62 36.48 -8.85 9.92
C PRO A 62 35.84 -7.97 8.82
N ASN A 63 35.03 -8.59 7.95
CA ASN A 63 34.39 -7.97 6.78
C ASN A 63 32.87 -7.72 6.92
N GLU A 64 32.26 -8.11 8.04
CA GLU A 64 30.83 -7.88 8.32
C GLU A 64 30.67 -6.62 9.19
N THR A 65 31.01 -5.47 8.62
CA THR A 65 30.84 -4.18 9.29
C THR A 65 29.38 -3.74 9.21
N SER A 66 28.82 -3.42 10.36
CA SER A 66 27.51 -2.79 10.46
C SER A 66 27.62 -1.46 11.17
N ILE A 67 26.79 -0.50 10.76
CA ILE A 67 26.74 0.85 11.32
C ILE A 67 25.39 1.01 11.99
N VAL A 68 25.37 1.67 13.14
CA VAL A 68 24.13 2.03 13.82
C VAL A 68 23.92 3.53 13.68
N SER A 69 22.69 3.94 13.36
CA SER A 69 22.34 5.35 13.24
C SER A 69 20.92 5.60 13.72
N LYS A 70 20.70 6.80 14.24
CA LYS A 70 19.35 7.34 14.41
C LYS A 70 18.87 7.95 13.10
N ALA A 71 17.56 7.90 12.87
CA ALA A 71 16.92 8.61 11.78
C ALA A 71 17.06 10.13 12.01
N THR A 72 17.42 10.89 10.98
CA THR A 72 17.57 12.34 11.05
C THR A 72 16.25 13.04 11.35
N ASN A 73 15.16 12.51 10.79
CA ASN A 73 13.81 12.98 11.05
C ASN A 73 12.89 11.77 11.28
N LEU A 74 12.12 11.83 12.37
CA LEU A 74 11.01 10.93 12.63
C LEU A 74 9.75 11.77 12.81
N ASN A 75 8.66 11.40 12.14
CA ASN A 75 7.40 12.12 12.31
C ASN A 75 6.89 11.92 13.75
N PRO A 76 6.47 12.99 14.47
CA PRO A 76 6.03 12.89 15.87
C PRO A 76 4.85 11.94 16.12
N SER A 77 4.04 11.64 15.08
CA SER A 77 2.94 10.67 15.17
C SER A 77 3.37 9.21 15.13
N ILE A 78 4.64 8.93 14.84
CA ILE A 78 5.19 7.58 14.75
C ILE A 78 5.82 7.20 16.08
N ASP A 79 5.57 5.98 16.51
CA ASP A 79 6.27 5.38 17.65
C ASP A 79 7.78 5.35 17.39
N PRO A 80 8.62 5.94 18.25
CA PRO A 80 10.07 5.85 18.08
C PRO A 80 10.60 4.42 18.18
N VAL A 81 9.87 3.48 18.79
CA VAL A 81 10.27 2.08 18.89
C VAL A 81 9.46 1.23 17.90
N PRO A 82 10.11 0.49 16.97
CA PRO A 82 11.55 0.39 16.72
C PRO A 82 12.08 1.39 15.67
N TYR A 83 11.29 2.36 15.21
CA TYR A 83 11.56 3.13 13.97
C TYR A 83 12.62 4.24 14.07
N LEU A 84 13.03 4.66 15.27
CA LEU A 84 14.00 5.75 15.45
C LEU A 84 15.44 5.34 15.14
N THR A 85 15.82 4.12 15.52
CA THR A 85 17.16 3.58 15.32
C THR A 85 17.15 2.57 14.18
N ALA A 86 18.27 2.48 13.47
CA ALA A 86 18.50 1.45 12.47
C ALA A 86 19.90 0.87 12.61
N ARG A 87 20.02 -0.40 12.20
CA ARG A 87 21.30 -0.99 11.82
C ARG A 87 21.40 -1.01 10.29
N ILE A 88 22.54 -0.61 9.78
CA ILE A 88 22.84 -0.40 8.36
C ILE A 88 24.01 -1.28 7.96
N PHE A 89 23.93 -1.87 6.77
CA PHE A 89 24.86 -2.85 6.24
C PHE A 89 25.34 -2.43 4.85
N GLN A 90 26.65 -2.43 4.64
CA GLN A 90 27.29 -2.20 3.34
C GLN A 90 27.87 -3.48 2.72
N SER A 91 27.92 -4.56 3.50
CA SER A 91 28.19 -5.93 3.08
C SER A 91 27.09 -6.86 3.64
N PRO A 92 26.97 -8.11 3.14
CA PRO A 92 26.03 -9.07 3.70
C PRO A 92 26.21 -9.23 5.22
N PHE A 93 25.10 -9.19 5.97
CA PHE A 93 25.10 -9.32 7.43
C PHE A 93 24.02 -10.29 7.88
N THR A 94 24.34 -11.18 8.82
CA THR A 94 23.41 -12.23 9.27
C THR A 94 23.10 -12.12 10.76
N TYR A 95 21.80 -12.08 11.08
CA TYR A 95 21.31 -12.37 12.42
C TYR A 95 20.99 -13.86 12.56
N SER A 96 21.30 -14.43 13.72
CA SER A 96 21.04 -15.83 14.05
C SER A 96 20.15 -15.90 15.29
N PHE A 97 18.95 -16.45 15.13
CA PHE A 97 17.96 -16.55 16.20
C PHE A 97 17.78 -18.02 16.63
N PRO A 98 18.20 -18.39 17.85
CA PRO A 98 17.84 -19.68 18.42
C PRO A 98 16.35 -19.60 18.78
N VAL A 99 15.51 -20.30 18.02
CA VAL A 99 14.06 -20.33 18.23
C VAL A 99 13.58 -21.76 18.27
N THR A 100 12.49 -21.99 19.01
CA THR A 100 11.84 -23.30 19.04
C THR A 100 11.36 -23.72 17.65
N PRO A 101 11.32 -25.03 17.33
CA PRO A 101 10.76 -25.53 16.08
C PRO A 101 9.27 -25.13 15.91
N GLY A 102 8.79 -25.20 14.67
CA GLY A 102 7.39 -24.92 14.33
C GLY A 102 7.22 -23.64 13.51
N HIS A 103 5.97 -23.20 13.38
CA HIS A 103 5.66 -22.04 12.55
C HIS A 103 5.93 -20.73 13.30
N LYS A 104 6.46 -19.73 12.60
CA LYS A 104 6.80 -18.41 13.14
C LYS A 104 6.26 -17.29 12.24
N PHE A 105 5.77 -16.22 12.83
CA PHE A 105 5.71 -14.92 12.16
C PHE A 105 7.08 -14.27 12.25
N LEU A 106 7.55 -13.74 11.12
CA LEU A 106 8.70 -12.86 11.03
C LEU A 106 8.20 -11.49 10.53
N ARG A 107 8.43 -10.43 11.29
CA ARG A 107 8.18 -9.06 10.84
C ARG A 107 9.46 -8.25 10.80
N LEU A 108 9.66 -7.56 9.68
CA LEU A 108 10.78 -6.66 9.46
C LEU A 108 10.24 -5.23 9.38
N PHE A 109 10.78 -4.33 10.19
CA PHE A 109 10.35 -2.95 10.32
C PHE A 109 11.34 -2.00 9.66
N PHE A 110 10.83 -1.07 8.86
CA PHE A 110 11.61 -0.11 8.09
C PHE A 110 11.02 1.30 8.25
N ASN A 111 11.88 2.25 8.60
CA ASN A 111 11.64 3.68 8.56
C ASN A 111 12.50 4.28 7.44
N PRO A 112 11.93 4.53 6.26
CA PRO A 112 12.64 5.17 5.16
C PRO A 112 12.86 6.66 5.46
N SER A 113 13.96 6.93 6.15
CA SER A 113 14.44 8.27 6.51
C SER A 113 15.93 8.39 6.13
N ALA A 114 16.47 9.59 6.19
CA ALA A 114 17.91 9.78 6.10
C ALA A 114 18.57 9.28 7.39
N TYR A 115 19.69 8.57 7.25
CA TYR A 115 20.56 8.17 8.34
C TYR A 115 21.94 8.79 8.11
N HIS A 116 22.76 8.88 9.15
CA HIS A 116 24.05 9.55 9.05
C HIS A 116 24.95 8.86 8.00
N GLY A 117 25.25 9.55 6.90
CA GLY A 117 26.02 9.02 5.77
C GLY A 117 25.23 8.15 4.77
N PHE A 118 23.93 7.93 5.00
CA PHE A 118 23.09 7.07 4.17
C PHE A 118 21.80 7.79 3.79
N GLN A 119 21.66 8.11 2.51
CA GLN A 119 20.51 8.83 1.96
C GLN A 119 19.58 7.91 1.19
N SER A 120 18.29 8.21 1.24
CA SER A 120 17.27 7.53 0.44
C SER A 120 16.98 8.31 -0.85
N PRO A 121 16.73 7.64 -2.01
CA PRO A 121 16.76 6.19 -2.21
C PRO A 121 18.17 5.67 -2.53
N GLY A 122 18.77 4.93 -1.60
CA GLY A 122 19.99 4.13 -1.78
C GLY A 122 19.87 2.75 -1.12
N ASP A 123 18.69 2.42 -0.62
CA ASP A 123 18.40 1.29 0.25
C ASP A 123 17.94 0.07 -0.55
N PHE A 124 18.74 -0.41 -1.49
CA PHE A 124 18.41 -1.58 -2.32
C PHE A 124 19.07 -2.84 -1.81
N PHE A 125 18.30 -3.83 -1.37
CA PHE A 125 18.87 -5.05 -0.79
C PHE A 125 17.98 -6.28 -0.92
N THR A 126 18.58 -7.43 -0.67
CA THR A 126 17.93 -8.74 -0.62
C THR A 126 17.87 -9.21 0.83
N VAL A 127 16.78 -9.85 1.23
CA VAL A 127 16.64 -10.49 2.55
C VAL A 127 16.34 -11.96 2.36
N THR A 128 17.15 -12.81 2.96
CA THR A 128 16.91 -14.25 3.03
C THR A 128 16.64 -14.68 4.47
N ALA A 129 15.81 -15.71 4.63
CA ALA A 129 15.55 -16.36 5.91
C ALA A 129 15.56 -17.88 5.71
N GLY A 130 16.60 -18.53 6.23
CA GLY A 130 16.87 -19.95 5.92
C GLY A 130 16.93 -20.17 4.39
N PRO A 131 16.15 -21.11 3.81
CA PRO A 131 16.19 -21.39 2.38
C PRO A 131 15.34 -20.43 1.53
N PHE A 132 14.67 -19.44 2.14
CA PHE A 132 13.72 -18.56 1.46
C PHE A 132 14.35 -17.21 1.14
N THR A 133 14.14 -16.74 -0.09
CA THR A 133 14.39 -15.33 -0.44
C THR A 133 13.09 -14.54 -0.23
N LEU A 134 13.05 -13.76 0.84
CA LEU A 134 11.86 -13.02 1.26
C LEU A 134 11.68 -11.73 0.46
N LEU A 135 12.78 -11.00 0.26
CA LEU A 135 12.83 -9.73 -0.45
C LEU A 135 14.02 -9.76 -1.41
N THR A 136 13.90 -9.17 -2.59
CA THR A 136 14.97 -9.15 -3.61
C THR A 136 15.03 -7.79 -4.25
N HIS A 137 16.23 -7.22 -4.27
CA HIS A 137 16.48 -5.87 -4.80
C HIS A 137 15.45 -4.85 -4.28
N PHE A 138 15.02 -5.01 -3.04
CA PHE A 138 13.93 -4.29 -2.41
C PHE A 138 14.40 -2.92 -1.92
N SER A 139 13.58 -1.89 -2.13
CA SER A 139 13.76 -0.57 -1.51
C SER A 139 12.57 -0.22 -0.61
N PRO A 140 12.75 -0.20 0.73
CA PRO A 140 11.77 0.35 1.66
C PRO A 140 11.34 1.77 1.29
N SER A 141 12.27 2.62 0.88
CA SER A 141 12.03 4.03 0.56
C SER A 141 11.14 4.20 -0.66
N LEU A 142 11.44 3.53 -1.78
CA LEU A 142 10.59 3.56 -2.97
C LEU A 142 9.21 2.94 -2.70
N THR A 143 9.17 1.86 -1.92
CA THR A 143 7.92 1.19 -1.58
C THR A 143 7.02 2.09 -0.73
N ALA A 144 7.55 2.68 0.35
CA ALA A 144 6.80 3.57 1.22
C ALA A 144 6.34 4.83 0.48
N GLN A 145 7.20 5.43 -0.36
CA GLN A 145 6.84 6.57 -1.20
C GLN A 145 5.66 6.23 -2.14
N SER A 146 5.72 5.08 -2.83
CA SER A 146 4.66 4.67 -3.76
C SER A 146 3.30 4.41 -3.09
N LEU A 147 3.31 4.01 -1.82
CA LEU A 147 2.13 3.71 -1.02
C LEU A 147 1.67 4.91 -0.16
N GLY A 148 2.41 6.02 -0.16
CA GLY A 148 2.15 7.16 0.71
C GLY A 148 2.33 6.86 2.20
N LEU A 149 3.14 5.85 2.54
CA LEU A 149 3.38 5.40 3.91
C LEU A 149 4.59 6.11 4.52
N LYS A 150 4.55 6.39 5.83
CA LYS A 150 5.69 6.95 6.57
C LYS A 150 6.65 5.88 7.07
N THR A 151 6.12 4.72 7.42
CA THR A 151 6.88 3.53 7.83
C THR A 151 6.34 2.32 7.09
N LEU A 152 7.14 1.27 7.03
CA LEU A 152 6.80 0.04 6.35
C LEU A 152 7.17 -1.16 7.23
N ASP A 153 6.27 -2.13 7.29
CA ASP A 153 6.53 -3.43 7.89
C ASP A 153 6.20 -4.54 6.89
N LYS A 154 7.03 -5.58 6.88
CA LYS A 154 6.84 -6.77 6.05
C LYS A 154 6.64 -7.96 6.97
N GLU A 155 5.50 -8.64 6.87
CA GLU A 155 5.16 -9.84 7.64
C GLU A 155 5.28 -11.09 6.78
N PHE A 156 5.97 -12.09 7.30
CA PHE A 156 6.14 -13.40 6.70
C PHE A 156 5.75 -14.50 7.69
N CYS A 157 5.27 -15.64 7.18
CA CYS A 157 5.15 -16.88 7.93
C CYS A 157 6.19 -17.88 7.43
N LEU A 158 6.91 -18.50 8.35
CA LEU A 158 7.97 -19.47 8.08
C LEU A 158 7.77 -20.72 8.94
N HIS A 159 8.30 -21.86 8.49
CA HIS A 159 8.40 -23.07 9.29
C HIS A 159 9.86 -23.34 9.64
N ILE A 160 10.14 -23.51 10.93
CA ILE A 160 11.47 -23.84 11.45
C ILE A 160 11.48 -25.33 11.81
N GLN A 161 12.45 -26.07 11.27
CA GLN A 161 12.62 -27.49 11.56
C GLN A 161 13.27 -27.72 12.93
N GLU A 162 13.21 -28.96 13.42
CA GLU A 162 13.95 -29.35 14.62
C GLU A 162 15.44 -29.06 14.46
N ASN A 163 16.05 -28.49 15.50
CA ASN A 163 17.47 -28.09 15.56
C ASN A 163 17.92 -27.05 14.50
N GLN A 164 16.98 -26.39 13.82
CA GLN A 164 17.30 -25.33 12.86
C GLN A 164 17.38 -23.97 13.56
N VAL A 165 18.51 -23.28 13.41
CA VAL A 165 18.64 -21.85 13.78
C VAL A 165 18.03 -21.00 12.67
N LEU A 166 17.23 -19.99 13.04
CA LEU A 166 16.69 -19.05 12.06
C LEU A 166 17.73 -17.98 11.74
N ASN A 167 18.40 -18.15 10.59
CA ASN A 167 19.33 -17.16 10.07
C ASN A 167 18.61 -16.19 9.13
N ILE A 168 18.77 -14.89 9.37
CA ILE A 168 18.22 -13.80 8.54
C ILE A 168 19.37 -12.97 8.01
N THR A 169 19.58 -13.00 6.70
CA THR A 169 20.70 -12.30 6.04
C THR A 169 20.19 -11.12 5.23
N PHE A 170 20.79 -9.96 5.45
CA PHE A 170 20.56 -8.73 4.69
C PHE A 170 21.75 -8.50 3.77
N SER A 171 21.51 -8.52 2.46
CA SER A 171 22.55 -8.41 1.43
C SER A 171 22.29 -7.18 0.57
N PRO A 172 23.08 -6.09 0.71
CA PRO A 172 23.01 -4.94 -0.18
C PRO A 172 23.16 -5.34 -1.65
N SER A 173 22.46 -4.64 -2.53
CA SER A 173 22.55 -4.88 -3.98
C SER A 173 23.87 -4.33 -4.52
N SER A 174 24.38 -4.91 -5.61
CA SER A 174 25.54 -4.35 -6.33
C SER A 174 25.19 -3.12 -7.17
N VAL A 175 23.89 -2.88 -7.40
CA VAL A 175 23.36 -1.77 -8.19
C VAL A 175 22.19 -1.14 -7.40
N PRO A 176 22.10 0.21 -7.29
CA PRO A 176 23.12 1.18 -7.69
C PRO A 176 24.41 1.06 -6.86
N LEU A 177 25.51 1.64 -7.35
CA LEU A 177 26.78 1.68 -6.60
C LEU A 177 26.57 2.41 -5.27
N GLY A 178 27.06 1.82 -4.18
CA GLY A 178 26.84 2.37 -2.82
C GLY A 178 25.49 2.03 -2.21
N ALA A 179 24.73 1.10 -2.80
CA ALA A 179 23.52 0.58 -2.19
C ALA A 179 23.82 -0.05 -0.82
N PHE A 180 22.88 0.12 0.11
CA PHE A 180 22.99 -0.38 1.47
C PHE A 180 21.71 -1.12 1.86
N ALA A 181 21.83 -2.00 2.86
CA ALA A 181 20.70 -2.62 3.53
C ALA A 181 20.51 -1.98 4.90
N PHE A 182 19.29 -1.96 5.40
CA PHE A 182 19.04 -1.54 6.78
C PHE A 182 17.80 -2.20 7.34
N VAL A 183 17.70 -2.21 8.66
CA VAL A 183 16.52 -2.65 9.39
C VAL A 183 16.40 -1.85 10.68
N ASN A 184 15.17 -1.45 11.03
CA ASN A 184 14.87 -0.73 12.26
C ASN A 184 14.46 -1.69 13.38
N GLY A 185 13.69 -2.71 13.05
CA GLY A 185 13.30 -3.73 14.02
C GLY A 185 13.05 -5.09 13.39
N ILE A 186 13.26 -6.13 14.19
CA ILE A 186 12.96 -7.51 13.83
C ILE A 186 12.05 -8.09 14.92
N GLN A 187 10.96 -8.70 14.51
CA GLN A 187 10.04 -9.37 15.41
C GLN A 187 9.83 -10.81 14.97
N ILE A 188 9.98 -11.75 15.91
CA ILE A 188 9.71 -13.17 15.69
C ILE A 188 8.69 -13.61 16.74
N ILE A 189 7.54 -14.11 16.29
CA ILE A 189 6.47 -14.58 17.17
C ILE A 189 6.16 -16.02 16.80
N SER A 190 6.04 -16.89 17.79
CA SER A 190 5.58 -18.25 17.53
C SER A 190 4.15 -18.28 17.02
N MET A 191 3.86 -19.15 16.05
CA MET A 191 2.53 -19.27 15.45
C MET A 191 1.93 -20.65 15.76
N PRO A 192 0.66 -20.73 16.17
CA PRO A 192 -0.01 -22.01 16.39
C PRO A 192 0.04 -22.92 15.16
N THR A 193 0.28 -24.21 15.41
CA THR A 193 0.23 -25.24 14.36
C THR A 193 -1.16 -25.22 13.71
N HIS A 194 -1.20 -25.23 12.37
CA HIS A 194 -2.41 -25.20 11.55
C HIS A 194 -3.17 -23.88 11.46
N LEU A 195 -2.57 -22.74 11.85
CA LEU A 195 -3.21 -21.45 11.57
C LEU A 195 -3.36 -21.22 10.05
N TYR A 196 -2.27 -21.33 9.28
CA TYR A 196 -2.28 -21.19 7.81
C TYR A 196 -1.77 -22.43 7.05
N TYR A 197 -1.08 -23.33 7.75
CA TYR A 197 -0.43 -24.50 7.16
C TYR A 197 -1.28 -25.75 7.37
N ILE A 198 -1.95 -26.19 6.30
CA ILE A 198 -2.83 -27.35 6.32
C ILE A 198 -2.20 -28.48 5.52
N SER A 199 -1.99 -29.63 6.16
CA SER A 199 -1.53 -30.87 5.52
C SER A 199 -2.69 -31.58 4.81
N ARG A 200 -2.38 -32.35 3.75
CA ARG A 200 -3.34 -33.11 2.91
C ARG A 200 -4.26 -34.07 3.69
N ALA A 201 -3.98 -34.32 4.97
CA ALA A 201 -4.77 -35.21 5.83
C ALA A 201 -6.15 -34.66 6.24
N ARG A 202 -6.44 -33.36 6.04
CA ARG A 202 -7.81 -32.80 6.18
C ARG A 202 -8.34 -32.42 4.80
N PRO A 203 -9.34 -33.13 4.27
CA PRO A 203 -9.90 -32.81 2.96
C PRO A 203 -10.61 -31.45 3.03
N MET A 204 -9.98 -30.41 2.45
CA MET A 204 -10.72 -29.23 2.01
C MET A 204 -11.62 -29.64 0.84
N PRO A 205 -12.78 -29.00 0.63
CA PRO A 205 -13.66 -29.26 -0.51
C PRO A 205 -12.94 -29.19 -1.87
N ASN A 206 -11.83 -28.46 -1.95
CA ASN A 206 -11.03 -28.26 -3.17
C ASN A 206 -9.58 -28.80 -3.08
N GLY A 207 -9.25 -29.63 -2.08
CA GLY A 207 -8.00 -30.42 -2.06
C GLY A 207 -6.66 -29.65 -1.99
N PHE A 208 -6.66 -28.34 -1.73
CA PHE A 208 -5.42 -27.55 -1.68
C PHE A 208 -4.84 -27.50 -0.27
N ALA A 209 -3.56 -27.87 -0.14
CA ALA A 209 -2.79 -27.88 1.11
C ALA A 209 -1.62 -26.90 0.97
N VAL A 210 -1.39 -26.06 1.99
CA VAL A 210 -0.18 -25.22 2.08
C VAL A 210 0.86 -26.00 2.88
N PRO A 211 1.88 -26.59 2.25
CA PRO A 211 2.86 -27.42 2.94
C PRO A 211 3.76 -26.57 3.82
N ASN A 212 4.35 -27.19 4.85
CA ASN A 212 5.32 -26.54 5.74
C ASN A 212 6.56 -26.01 5.00
N SER A 213 6.84 -26.51 3.79
CA SER A 213 7.94 -26.05 2.94
C SER A 213 7.65 -24.73 2.20
N THR A 214 6.53 -24.07 2.47
CA THR A 214 6.13 -22.81 1.81
C THR A 214 6.27 -21.62 2.77
N ALA A 215 6.99 -20.58 2.35
CA ALA A 215 6.93 -19.30 3.03
C ALA A 215 5.70 -18.50 2.57
N LEU A 216 5.06 -17.79 3.49
CA LEU A 216 3.94 -16.91 3.20
C LEU A 216 4.36 -15.46 3.43
N GLU A 217 4.00 -14.55 2.53
CA GLU A 217 4.12 -13.10 2.75
C GLU A 217 2.73 -12.49 2.86
N LEU A 218 2.47 -11.73 3.92
CA LEU A 218 1.21 -11.02 4.08
C LEU A 218 1.09 -9.89 3.05
N MET A 219 0.00 -9.89 2.29
CA MET A 219 -0.34 -8.81 1.37
C MET A 219 -1.42 -7.89 1.94
N HIS A 220 -2.47 -8.49 2.50
CA HIS A 220 -3.63 -7.76 3.06
C HIS A 220 -4.16 -8.49 4.28
N ARG A 221 -4.53 -7.74 5.32
CA ARG A 221 -5.27 -8.21 6.50
C ARG A 221 -6.28 -7.14 6.88
N LEU A 222 -7.55 -7.41 6.60
CA LEU A 222 -8.63 -6.42 6.67
C LEU A 222 -9.70 -6.82 7.68
N ASN A 223 -10.11 -5.86 8.51
CA ASN A 223 -11.32 -5.86 9.30
C ASN A 223 -12.45 -5.24 8.47
N ILE A 224 -13.35 -6.06 7.94
CA ILE A 224 -14.29 -5.63 6.91
C ILE A 224 -15.48 -4.92 7.56
N GLY A 225 -15.74 -3.69 7.15
CA GLY A 225 -16.81 -2.85 7.71
C GLY A 225 -16.56 -2.39 9.14
N GLY A 226 -15.33 -2.49 9.64
CA GLY A 226 -14.94 -2.06 10.97
C GLY A 226 -13.68 -1.22 10.96
N ASP A 227 -13.34 -0.64 12.11
CA ASP A 227 -12.13 0.16 12.27
C ASP A 227 -10.87 -0.72 12.27
N SER A 228 -9.73 -0.11 11.95
CA SER A 228 -8.42 -0.74 12.08
C SER A 228 -8.16 -1.25 13.52
N ILE A 229 -7.62 -2.46 13.65
CA ILE A 229 -7.28 -3.09 14.94
C ILE A 229 -5.77 -3.08 15.11
N SER A 230 -5.30 -2.43 16.18
CA SER A 230 -3.88 -2.38 16.52
C SER A 230 -3.34 -3.74 16.96
N PRO A 231 -2.01 -3.99 16.82
CA PRO A 231 -1.36 -5.20 17.32
C PRO A 231 -1.69 -5.55 18.78
N ALA A 232 -1.80 -4.56 19.67
CA ALA A 232 -2.14 -4.76 21.08
C ALA A 232 -3.56 -5.30 21.29
N ASN A 233 -4.47 -5.01 20.36
CA ASN A 233 -5.86 -5.43 20.39
C ASN A 233 -6.13 -6.69 19.54
N ASP A 234 -5.08 -7.33 19.01
CA ASP A 234 -5.18 -8.65 18.40
C ASP A 234 -5.31 -9.75 19.46
N SER A 235 -5.57 -10.95 18.99
CA SER A 235 -5.72 -12.18 19.77
C SER A 235 -4.39 -12.84 20.18
N GLY A 236 -3.40 -12.02 20.55
CA GLY A 236 -2.08 -12.45 21.06
C GLY A 236 -1.00 -12.69 20.00
N LEU A 237 -1.30 -12.53 18.71
CA LEU A 237 -0.32 -12.70 17.61
C LEU A 237 0.22 -11.36 17.10
N TYR A 238 -0.14 -10.25 17.74
CA TYR A 238 0.26 -8.88 17.41
C TYR A 238 0.03 -8.49 15.94
N ARG A 239 -1.01 -9.05 15.31
CA ARG A 239 -1.34 -8.74 13.92
C ARG A 239 -2.10 -7.42 13.85
N ARG A 240 -1.73 -6.57 12.91
CA ARG A 240 -2.52 -5.37 12.58
C ARG A 240 -3.58 -5.72 11.55
N TRP A 241 -4.83 -5.36 11.83
CA TRP A 241 -5.94 -5.43 10.86
C TRP A 241 -6.26 -4.02 10.41
N LEU A 242 -6.32 -3.78 9.10
CA LEU A 242 -6.69 -2.49 8.54
C LEU A 242 -8.20 -2.46 8.24
N ASP A 243 -8.82 -1.28 8.19
CA ASP A 243 -10.14 -1.16 7.57
C ASP A 243 -10.08 -1.49 6.07
N ASP A 244 -11.24 -1.67 5.44
CA ASP A 244 -11.33 -2.08 4.04
C ASP A 244 -11.67 -0.95 3.06
N GLU A 245 -11.81 0.29 3.54
CA GLU A 245 -12.32 1.43 2.76
C GLU A 245 -11.46 1.72 1.52
N ALA A 246 -10.12 1.65 1.65
CA ALA A 246 -9.22 1.91 0.53
C ALA A 246 -9.28 0.85 -0.59
N CYS A 247 -9.79 -0.36 -0.29
CA CYS A 247 -9.84 -1.48 -1.23
C CYS A 247 -11.25 -1.82 -1.68
N PHE A 248 -12.27 -1.35 -0.98
CA PHE A 248 -13.66 -1.61 -1.31
C PHE A 248 -14.10 -0.82 -2.55
N VAL A 249 -14.67 -1.52 -3.53
CA VAL A 249 -15.13 -0.93 -4.81
C VAL A 249 -16.58 -1.32 -5.16
N GLY A 250 -17.23 -2.12 -4.32
CA GLY A 250 -18.58 -2.60 -4.54
C GLY A 250 -19.67 -1.61 -4.14
N SER A 251 -20.92 -1.99 -4.40
CA SER A 251 -22.12 -1.26 -3.99
C SER A 251 -22.74 -1.89 -2.73
N GLY A 252 -21.97 -1.84 -1.63
CA GLY A 252 -22.40 -2.37 -0.34
C GLY A 252 -23.36 -1.39 0.33
N ASP A 253 -24.60 -1.82 0.54
CA ASP A 253 -25.66 -0.99 1.11
C ASP A 253 -25.73 -1.09 2.66
N CYS A 254 -24.94 -1.97 3.29
CA CYS A 254 -24.91 -2.08 4.75
C CYS A 254 -23.52 -2.38 5.33
N VAL A 255 -23.25 -1.74 6.46
CA VAL A 255 -22.16 -2.04 7.39
C VAL A 255 -22.81 -2.40 8.72
N VAL A 256 -22.47 -3.57 9.25
CA VAL A 256 -23.02 -4.09 10.51
C VAL A 256 -21.96 -3.97 11.58
N ASN A 257 -22.33 -3.45 12.74
CA ASN A 257 -21.51 -3.44 13.93
C ASN A 257 -22.32 -4.02 15.10
N SER A 258 -21.84 -5.13 15.67
CA SER A 258 -22.53 -5.86 16.73
C SER A 258 -21.72 -5.81 18.03
N THR A 259 -22.40 -5.46 19.13
CA THR A 259 -21.85 -5.55 20.48
C THR A 259 -22.02 -6.95 21.09
N ALA A 260 -22.68 -7.87 20.39
CA ALA A 260 -22.92 -9.21 20.90
C ALA A 260 -21.60 -10.00 21.05
N PRO A 261 -21.47 -10.85 22.09
CA PRO A 261 -20.31 -11.72 22.24
C PRO A 261 -20.21 -12.74 21.09
N ILE A 262 -19.02 -12.83 20.48
CA ILE A 262 -18.71 -13.80 19.43
C ILE A 262 -18.38 -15.15 20.04
N LYS A 263 -18.92 -16.22 19.45
CA LYS A 263 -18.76 -17.60 19.92
C LYS A 263 -17.74 -18.34 19.06
N TYR A 264 -16.62 -18.71 19.66
CA TYR A 264 -15.55 -19.49 19.04
C TYR A 264 -15.74 -21.00 19.24
N ARG A 265 -16.81 -21.55 18.62
CA ARG A 265 -17.16 -22.98 18.78
C ARG A 265 -16.52 -23.90 17.75
N LYS A 266 -16.14 -23.36 16.60
CA LYS A 266 -15.63 -24.11 15.43
C LYS A 266 -14.16 -23.85 15.16
N ILE A 267 -13.66 -22.72 15.64
CA ILE A 267 -12.29 -22.24 15.41
C ILE A 267 -11.77 -21.69 16.74
N ALA A 268 -10.45 -21.63 16.89
CA ALA A 268 -9.83 -21.08 18.09
C ALA A 268 -9.92 -19.53 18.13
N PRO A 269 -10.00 -18.91 19.32
CA PRO A 269 -10.06 -17.44 19.46
C PRO A 269 -8.88 -16.68 18.85
N TYR A 270 -7.70 -17.29 18.76
CA TYR A 270 -6.51 -16.68 18.15
C TYR A 270 -6.57 -16.58 16.63
N VAL A 271 -7.55 -17.22 15.96
CA VAL A 271 -7.66 -17.17 14.50
C VAL A 271 -7.88 -15.73 14.02
N ALA A 272 -8.77 -15.00 14.69
CA ALA A 272 -8.94 -13.55 14.53
C ALA A 272 -9.67 -13.00 15.77
N PRO A 273 -9.37 -11.75 16.19
CA PRO A 273 -9.97 -11.16 17.39
C PRO A 273 -11.47 -10.96 17.20
N ALA A 274 -12.22 -10.91 18.31
CA ALA A 274 -13.69 -10.82 18.26
C ALA A 274 -14.18 -9.60 17.48
N LYS A 275 -13.44 -8.49 17.55
CA LYS A 275 -13.70 -7.26 16.81
C LYS A 275 -13.84 -7.50 15.29
N VAL A 276 -13.06 -8.43 14.71
CA VAL A 276 -13.19 -8.79 13.29
C VAL A 276 -14.55 -9.41 12.99
N TYR A 277 -15.04 -10.30 13.86
CA TYR A 277 -16.32 -10.98 13.67
C TYR A 277 -17.52 -10.17 14.14
N GLN A 278 -17.31 -9.04 14.82
CA GLN A 278 -18.35 -8.12 15.28
C GLN A 278 -18.73 -7.09 14.23
N THR A 279 -17.86 -6.87 13.24
CA THR A 279 -18.13 -6.00 12.11
C THR A 279 -18.29 -6.79 10.82
N ALA A 280 -19.04 -6.25 9.87
CA ALA A 280 -19.15 -6.83 8.54
C ALA A 280 -19.62 -5.79 7.52
N ARG A 281 -19.29 -6.04 6.25
CA ARG A 281 -19.97 -5.42 5.12
C ARG A 281 -20.94 -6.42 4.49
N CYS A 282 -22.14 -5.95 4.18
CA CYS A 282 -23.21 -6.73 3.59
C CYS A 282 -23.91 -5.97 2.47
N THR A 283 -24.74 -6.68 1.70
CA THR A 283 -25.65 -6.05 0.74
C THR A 283 -26.97 -6.80 0.70
N ASN A 284 -28.05 -6.12 0.33
CA ASN A 284 -29.34 -6.73 0.03
C ASN A 284 -29.53 -6.78 -1.49
N LYS A 285 -30.32 -7.74 -2.00
CA LYS A 285 -30.88 -7.77 -3.37
C LYS A 285 -29.88 -7.57 -4.54
N GLN A 286 -29.58 -8.64 -5.29
CA GLN A 286 -28.90 -8.68 -6.62
C GLN A 286 -27.54 -7.94 -6.79
N LYS A 287 -27.13 -7.08 -5.86
CA LYS A 287 -25.85 -6.37 -5.84
C LYS A 287 -24.73 -7.30 -5.39
N SER A 288 -23.50 -6.90 -5.68
CA SER A 288 -22.29 -7.62 -5.25
C SER A 288 -21.40 -6.74 -4.39
N LEU A 289 -20.87 -7.33 -3.32
CA LEU A 289 -19.72 -6.78 -2.62
C LEU A 289 -18.48 -7.04 -3.44
N SER A 290 -17.55 -6.09 -3.48
CA SER A 290 -16.36 -6.22 -4.30
C SER A 290 -15.18 -5.46 -3.70
N TRP A 291 -14.02 -6.10 -3.69
CA TRP A 291 -12.75 -5.52 -3.25
C TRP A 291 -11.71 -5.69 -4.34
N ASN A 292 -10.88 -4.66 -4.49
CA ASN A 292 -9.79 -4.65 -5.43
C ASN A 292 -8.44 -4.59 -4.69
N LEU A 293 -7.74 -5.72 -4.61
CA LEU A 293 -6.55 -5.89 -3.76
C LEU A 293 -5.29 -5.87 -4.60
N THR A 294 -4.38 -4.93 -4.35
CA THR A 294 -3.09 -4.87 -5.05
C THR A 294 -2.18 -6.01 -4.60
N VAL A 295 -1.71 -6.82 -5.55
CA VAL A 295 -0.83 -7.98 -5.31
C VAL A 295 0.25 -8.08 -6.40
N ASP A 296 1.23 -8.96 -6.22
CA ASP A 296 2.26 -9.23 -7.25
C ASP A 296 1.74 -10.21 -8.31
N SER A 297 1.94 -9.90 -9.59
CA SER A 297 1.56 -10.80 -10.67
C SER A 297 2.44 -12.06 -10.70
N GLY A 298 1.93 -13.17 -11.24
CA GLY A 298 2.68 -14.42 -11.41
C GLY A 298 2.79 -15.33 -10.18
N PHE A 299 2.29 -14.89 -9.02
CA PHE A 299 2.29 -15.70 -7.79
C PHE A 299 0.96 -16.40 -7.53
N THR A 300 1.03 -17.39 -6.64
CA THR A 300 -0.16 -18.03 -6.06
C THR A 300 -0.46 -17.37 -4.72
N TYR A 301 -1.74 -17.19 -4.43
CA TYR A 301 -2.25 -16.52 -3.24
C TYR A 301 -3.17 -17.42 -2.45
N PHE A 302 -2.96 -17.46 -1.14
CA PHE A 302 -3.89 -18.01 -0.17
C PHE A 302 -4.78 -16.87 0.34
N VAL A 303 -6.08 -17.08 0.28
CA VAL A 303 -7.11 -16.09 0.63
C VAL A 303 -8.01 -16.71 1.68
N ARG A 304 -8.04 -16.10 2.87
CA ARG A 304 -8.93 -16.50 3.97
C ARG A 304 -10.04 -15.48 4.14
N LEU A 305 -11.27 -15.96 4.07
CA LEU A 305 -12.49 -15.19 4.36
C LEU A 305 -12.93 -15.48 5.79
N HIS A 306 -13.02 -14.46 6.63
CA HIS A 306 -13.59 -14.56 7.97
C HIS A 306 -15.09 -14.25 7.90
N LEU A 307 -15.89 -15.17 8.43
CA LEU A 307 -17.35 -15.14 8.31
C LEU A 307 -18.00 -15.36 9.68
N CYS A 308 -18.96 -14.52 10.01
CA CYS A 308 -19.84 -14.63 11.15
C CYS A 308 -21.17 -13.99 10.80
N GLU A 309 -22.24 -14.78 10.82
CA GLU A 309 -23.58 -14.25 10.57
C GLU A 309 -23.98 -13.36 11.76
N LEU A 310 -24.35 -12.12 11.45
CA LEU A 310 -24.75 -11.10 12.43
C LEU A 310 -26.21 -10.66 12.26
N HIS A 311 -26.85 -10.94 11.12
CA HIS A 311 -28.20 -10.46 10.85
C HIS A 311 -29.24 -11.03 11.83
N ASN A 312 -30.19 -10.17 12.20
CA ASN A 312 -31.34 -10.58 13.02
C ASN A 312 -32.58 -10.94 12.21
N HIS A 313 -32.43 -11.22 10.90
CA HIS A 313 -33.56 -11.55 10.06
C HIS A 313 -33.94 -13.04 10.18
N PRO A 314 -35.21 -13.38 10.45
CA PRO A 314 -35.63 -14.78 10.71
C PRO A 314 -35.37 -15.71 9.51
N GLY A 315 -35.36 -15.19 8.29
CA GLY A 315 -35.05 -15.95 7.06
C GLY A 315 -33.61 -16.47 6.97
N VAL A 316 -32.64 -15.73 7.53
CA VAL A 316 -31.20 -16.04 7.44
C VAL A 316 -30.81 -17.16 8.42
N THR A 317 -31.59 -17.38 9.48
CA THR A 317 -31.27 -18.35 10.55
C THR A 317 -31.42 -19.83 10.16
N LYS A 318 -31.95 -20.14 8.97
CA LYS A 318 -32.16 -21.53 8.53
C LYS A 318 -31.09 -21.97 7.52
N HIS A 319 -30.56 -23.17 7.71
CA HIS A 319 -29.62 -23.83 6.80
C HIS A 319 -30.10 -23.79 5.34
N GLY A 320 -29.19 -23.51 4.42
CA GLY A 320 -29.44 -23.56 2.98
C GLY A 320 -30.21 -22.39 2.40
N ARG A 321 -30.63 -21.41 3.22
CA ARG A 321 -31.44 -20.25 2.77
C ARG A 321 -30.62 -19.04 2.33
N ASN A 322 -29.47 -18.77 2.96
CA ASN A 322 -28.59 -17.66 2.59
C ASN A 322 -27.29 -18.21 1.98
N LYS A 323 -27.33 -18.51 0.67
CA LYS A 323 -26.14 -18.92 -0.08
C LYS A 323 -25.72 -17.79 -1.01
N PHE A 324 -24.41 -17.55 -1.10
CA PHE A 324 -23.85 -16.57 -2.03
C PHE A 324 -22.62 -17.12 -2.72
N VAL A 325 -22.33 -16.60 -3.91
CA VAL A 325 -21.15 -16.98 -4.69
C VAL A 325 -20.00 -16.06 -4.32
N VAL A 326 -18.85 -16.66 -4.02
CA VAL A 326 -17.55 -16.01 -3.85
C VAL A 326 -16.77 -16.21 -5.15
N ARG A 327 -16.25 -15.13 -5.72
CA ARG A 327 -15.35 -15.15 -6.87
C ARG A 327 -14.05 -14.45 -6.55
N ILE A 328 -12.94 -15.08 -6.89
CA ILE A 328 -11.59 -14.60 -6.58
C ILE A 328 -10.75 -14.58 -7.85
N GLY A 329 -10.02 -13.49 -8.06
CA GLY A 329 -9.12 -13.31 -9.20
C GLY A 329 -9.86 -13.28 -10.53
N ASN A 330 -10.95 -12.50 -10.61
CA ASN A 330 -11.85 -12.44 -11.77
C ASN A 330 -12.52 -13.79 -12.11
N GLY A 331 -12.95 -14.54 -11.09
CA GLY A 331 -13.68 -15.80 -11.27
C GLY A 331 -12.79 -17.02 -11.54
N LYS A 332 -11.47 -16.88 -11.42
CA LYS A 332 -10.53 -18.02 -11.49
C LYS A 332 -10.78 -19.06 -10.41
N THR A 333 -11.22 -18.60 -9.24
CA THR A 333 -11.72 -19.44 -8.16
C THR A 333 -13.14 -19.01 -7.85
N GLU A 334 -14.08 -19.94 -7.93
CA GLU A 334 -15.49 -19.73 -7.60
C GLU A 334 -15.92 -20.75 -6.54
N ALA A 335 -16.65 -20.30 -5.52
CA ALA A 335 -17.20 -21.15 -4.48
C ALA A 335 -18.60 -20.65 -4.06
N VAL A 336 -19.47 -21.58 -3.67
CA VAL A 336 -20.76 -21.25 -3.06
C VAL A 336 -20.64 -21.40 -1.56
N GLU A 337 -20.94 -20.34 -0.82
CA GLU A 337 -20.81 -20.30 0.63
C GLU A 337 -22.16 -20.13 1.32
N ASP A 338 -22.29 -20.75 2.49
CA ASP A 338 -23.45 -20.69 3.39
C ASP A 338 -22.95 -20.61 4.83
N VAL A 339 -22.96 -19.40 5.39
CA VAL A 339 -22.37 -19.13 6.71
C VAL A 339 -23.07 -19.94 7.81
N ILE A 340 -24.39 -20.11 7.75
CA ILE A 340 -25.14 -20.85 8.77
C ILE A 340 -24.87 -22.35 8.69
N THR A 341 -24.69 -22.90 7.49
CA THR A 341 -24.27 -24.29 7.32
C THR A 341 -22.92 -24.59 7.98
N TRP A 342 -21.96 -23.67 7.87
CA TRP A 342 -20.64 -23.86 8.49
C TRP A 342 -20.61 -23.55 10.00
N SER A 343 -21.24 -22.46 10.40
CA SER A 343 -21.24 -21.96 11.78
C SER A 343 -22.23 -22.72 12.68
N GLY A 344 -23.28 -23.31 12.09
CA GLY A 344 -24.38 -23.98 12.78
C GLY A 344 -25.40 -23.03 13.43
N ARG A 345 -25.07 -21.74 13.59
CA ARG A 345 -25.95 -20.69 14.13
C ARG A 345 -25.28 -19.31 14.01
N ARG A 346 -26.09 -18.27 14.15
CA ARG A 346 -25.65 -16.87 14.24
C ARG A 346 -24.65 -16.61 15.38
N GLY A 347 -23.73 -15.67 15.14
CA GLY A 347 -22.76 -15.21 16.14
C GLY A 347 -21.66 -16.22 16.43
N VAL A 348 -21.51 -17.26 15.60
CA VAL A 348 -20.42 -18.25 15.69
C VAL A 348 -19.43 -17.98 14.58
N ALA A 349 -18.19 -17.71 14.96
CA ALA A 349 -17.11 -17.40 14.03
C ALA A 349 -16.63 -18.65 13.26
N VAL A 350 -16.46 -18.50 11.95
CA VAL A 350 -15.86 -19.48 11.04
C VAL A 350 -14.95 -18.77 10.02
N TYR A 351 -14.17 -19.54 9.26
CA TYR A 351 -13.42 -19.02 8.12
C TYR A 351 -13.46 -19.98 6.94
N ARG A 352 -13.12 -19.47 5.76
CA ARG A 352 -13.03 -20.22 4.50
C ARG A 352 -11.75 -19.87 3.76
N ASP A 353 -11.01 -20.90 3.39
CA ASP A 353 -9.72 -20.75 2.72
C ASP A 353 -9.86 -21.07 1.23
N HIS A 354 -9.24 -20.25 0.41
CA HIS A 354 -9.21 -20.39 -1.04
C HIS A 354 -7.80 -20.14 -1.54
N VAL A 355 -7.49 -20.69 -2.71
CA VAL A 355 -6.23 -20.43 -3.39
C VAL A 355 -6.50 -19.97 -4.82
N VAL A 356 -5.72 -19.00 -5.27
CA VAL A 356 -5.84 -18.42 -6.61
C VAL A 356 -4.45 -18.13 -7.19
N LYS A 357 -4.23 -18.52 -8.45
CA LYS A 357 -2.99 -18.18 -9.17
C LYS A 357 -3.22 -16.96 -10.05
N MET A 358 -2.45 -15.89 -9.79
CA MET A 358 -2.50 -14.68 -10.60
C MET A 358 -1.66 -14.85 -11.86
N PRO A 359 -2.12 -14.33 -13.01
CA PRO A 359 -1.34 -14.43 -14.23
C PRO A 359 -0.08 -13.57 -14.07
N LYS A 360 1.00 -13.95 -14.75
CA LYS A 360 2.21 -13.13 -14.81
C LYS A 360 1.96 -11.96 -15.75
N VAL A 361 2.23 -10.74 -15.29
CA VAL A 361 2.13 -9.52 -16.11
C VAL A 361 3.51 -8.87 -16.14
N GLY A 362 4.16 -8.88 -17.32
CA GLY A 362 5.54 -8.43 -17.48
C GLY A 362 6.52 -9.19 -16.57
N ASN A 363 7.47 -8.47 -15.98
CA ASN A 363 8.44 -8.98 -14.99
C ASN A 363 7.85 -8.96 -13.57
N TYR A 364 6.77 -9.69 -13.31
CA TYR A 364 6.15 -9.77 -11.97
C TYR A 364 5.69 -8.40 -11.42
N GLY A 365 5.15 -7.53 -12.27
CA GLY A 365 4.62 -6.22 -11.86
C GLY A 365 3.40 -6.33 -10.93
N LYS A 366 2.98 -5.20 -10.35
CA LYS A 366 1.75 -5.13 -9.53
C LYS A 366 0.51 -5.38 -10.39
N THR A 367 -0.44 -6.13 -9.84
CA THR A 367 -1.75 -6.42 -10.42
C THR A 367 -2.82 -6.39 -9.34
N HIS A 368 -4.05 -6.68 -9.74
CA HIS A 368 -5.24 -6.56 -8.90
C HIS A 368 -5.91 -7.92 -8.74
N LEU A 369 -5.97 -8.42 -7.51
CA LEU A 369 -6.79 -9.56 -7.12
C LEU A 369 -8.18 -9.02 -6.77
N PHE A 370 -9.12 -9.25 -7.68
CA PHE A 370 -10.52 -8.89 -7.48
C PHE A 370 -11.25 -9.98 -6.70
N LEU A 371 -11.85 -9.61 -5.57
CA LEU A 371 -12.73 -10.45 -4.77
C LEU A 371 -14.16 -9.93 -4.93
N SER A 372 -15.12 -10.78 -5.29
CA SER A 372 -16.53 -10.40 -5.30
C SER A 372 -17.43 -11.45 -4.67
N LEU A 373 -18.40 -10.96 -3.90
CA LEU A 373 -19.43 -11.77 -3.23
C LEU A 373 -20.79 -11.33 -3.73
N GLY A 374 -21.58 -12.24 -4.30
CA GLY A 374 -22.93 -11.94 -4.75
C GLY A 374 -23.45 -12.91 -5.80
N ASN A 375 -24.70 -12.71 -6.20
CA ASN A 375 -25.45 -13.65 -7.03
C ASN A 375 -25.56 -13.25 -8.50
N ASN A 376 -24.67 -12.38 -8.99
CA ASN A 376 -24.69 -11.96 -10.38
C ASN A 376 -24.13 -13.09 -11.26
N ASN A 377 -24.99 -14.04 -11.63
CA ASN A 377 -24.70 -15.07 -12.61
C ASN A 377 -25.72 -14.97 -13.77
N SER A 378 -25.21 -15.08 -14.99
CA SER A 378 -26.00 -15.22 -16.23
C SER A 378 -26.71 -16.58 -16.33
N ASN A 379 -26.30 -17.55 -15.51
CA ASN A 379 -26.95 -18.86 -15.43
C ASN A 379 -28.19 -18.81 -14.52
N ASN A 380 -29.38 -18.93 -15.13
CA ASN A 380 -30.71 -18.85 -14.50
C ASN A 380 -30.95 -19.78 -13.29
N LYS A 381 -30.07 -20.76 -12.99
CA LYS A 381 -30.22 -21.69 -11.85
C LYS A 381 -29.96 -21.07 -10.48
N LEU A 382 -29.21 -19.96 -10.37
CA LEU A 382 -28.84 -19.36 -9.07
C LEU A 382 -29.60 -18.07 -8.73
N ARG A 383 -30.32 -17.46 -9.70
CA ARG A 383 -31.09 -16.21 -9.51
C ARG A 383 -32.19 -16.29 -8.44
N ALA A 384 -32.57 -17.51 -8.02
CA ALA A 384 -33.58 -17.76 -6.99
C ALA A 384 -33.04 -17.72 -5.54
N LEU A 385 -31.73 -17.52 -5.33
CA LEU A 385 -31.19 -17.34 -3.99
C LEU A 385 -31.41 -15.88 -3.55
N ASN A 386 -32.29 -15.69 -2.55
CA ASN A 386 -32.30 -14.49 -1.73
C ASN A 386 -30.99 -14.46 -0.94
N SER A 387 -29.93 -13.96 -1.57
CA SER A 387 -28.58 -13.94 -1.02
C SER A 387 -28.30 -12.57 -0.42
N ASP A 388 -28.00 -12.55 0.87
CA ASP A 388 -27.47 -11.41 1.58
C ASP A 388 -26.01 -11.75 1.91
N PRO A 389 -25.06 -11.55 0.96
CA PRO A 389 -23.67 -11.87 1.21
C PRO A 389 -23.13 -11.00 2.33
N ILE A 390 -22.25 -11.58 3.12
CA ILE A 390 -21.63 -10.94 4.29
C ILE A 390 -20.16 -11.34 4.35
N LEU A 391 -19.31 -10.40 4.72
CA LEU A 391 -17.89 -10.65 5.00
C LEU A 391 -17.45 -9.83 6.22
N ASN A 392 -16.73 -10.47 7.13
CA ASN A 392 -16.31 -9.87 8.40
C ASN A 392 -14.81 -9.54 8.41
N GLY A 393 -13.99 -10.37 7.75
CA GLY A 393 -12.56 -10.15 7.66
C GLY A 393 -11.95 -10.84 6.45
N LEU A 394 -10.76 -10.40 6.06
CA LEU A 394 -10.06 -10.90 4.90
C LEU A 394 -8.55 -10.96 5.16
N GLU A 395 -7.92 -12.09 4.87
CA GLU A 395 -6.47 -12.20 4.83
C GLU A 395 -6.01 -12.72 3.47
N VAL A 396 -4.96 -12.11 2.90
CA VAL A 396 -4.36 -12.51 1.63
C VAL A 396 -2.86 -12.68 1.81
N PHE A 397 -2.38 -13.87 1.53
CA PHE A 397 -0.97 -14.23 1.62
C PHE A 397 -0.45 -14.66 0.25
N LYS A 398 0.72 -14.16 -0.12
CA LYS A 398 1.49 -14.64 -1.27
C LYS A 398 2.29 -15.88 -0.86
N LEU A 399 2.29 -16.91 -1.71
CA LEU A 399 3.02 -18.14 -1.47
C LEU A 399 4.37 -18.09 -2.19
N SER A 400 5.43 -18.54 -1.52
CA SER A 400 6.74 -18.74 -2.15
C SER A 400 6.66 -19.74 -3.30
N VAL A 401 7.39 -19.47 -4.39
CA VAL A 401 7.43 -20.37 -5.55
C VAL A 401 8.28 -21.61 -5.22
N PRO A 402 7.83 -22.84 -5.56
CA PRO A 402 8.59 -24.07 -5.27
C PRO A 402 9.98 -24.14 -5.93
N GLN A 403 10.15 -23.51 -7.08
CA GLN A 403 11.44 -23.37 -7.76
C GLN A 403 12.13 -22.09 -7.26
N GLY A 404 13.18 -22.26 -6.46
CA GLY A 404 14.01 -21.16 -5.92
C GLY A 404 13.54 -20.56 -4.59
N ASN A 405 12.42 -21.04 -4.02
CA ASN A 405 11.92 -20.57 -2.71
C ASN A 405 11.79 -19.03 -2.61
N HIS A 406 11.47 -18.39 -3.73
CA HIS A 406 11.35 -16.94 -3.81
C HIS A 406 9.93 -16.52 -3.43
N ALA A 407 9.82 -15.68 -2.41
CA ALA A 407 8.61 -14.92 -2.09
C ALA A 407 8.71 -13.48 -2.62
N ALA A 408 9.90 -13.00 -3.00
CA ALA A 408 10.13 -11.62 -3.39
C ALA A 408 9.31 -11.18 -4.61
N GLY A 409 8.48 -10.15 -4.43
CA GLY A 409 7.89 -9.37 -5.52
C GLY A 409 8.86 -8.31 -6.03
N VAL A 410 8.53 -7.67 -7.15
CA VAL A 410 9.33 -6.55 -7.69
C VAL A 410 8.93 -5.24 -6.99
N ASN A 411 9.91 -4.35 -6.79
CA ASN A 411 9.64 -3.00 -6.29
C ASN A 411 8.53 -2.34 -7.13
N PRO A 412 7.62 -1.59 -6.50
CA PRO A 412 6.70 -0.77 -7.25
C PRO A 412 7.49 0.20 -8.14
N VAL A 413 7.20 0.20 -9.44
CA VAL A 413 7.73 1.21 -10.35
C VAL A 413 7.14 2.54 -9.91
N SER A 414 7.99 3.51 -9.59
CA SER A 414 7.56 4.88 -9.34
C SER A 414 6.89 5.38 -10.62
N LYS A 415 5.55 5.35 -10.64
CA LYS A 415 4.82 6.33 -11.43
C LYS A 415 5.11 7.63 -10.71
N ILE A 416 6.08 8.40 -11.22
CA ILE A 416 6.13 9.83 -10.93
C ILE A 416 4.68 10.29 -11.12
N PRO A 417 4.00 10.80 -10.08
CA PRO A 417 2.74 11.46 -10.32
C PRO A 417 3.11 12.58 -11.29
N GLU A 418 2.68 12.48 -12.54
CA GLU A 418 2.47 13.69 -13.32
C GLU A 418 1.69 14.59 -12.39
N ALA A 419 2.32 15.71 -12.00
CA ALA A 419 1.76 16.65 -11.06
C ALA A 419 0.29 16.84 -11.42
N ASP A 420 -0.60 16.39 -10.55
CA ASP A 420 -2.02 16.55 -10.75
C ASP A 420 -2.30 18.05 -10.64
N LYS A 421 -2.23 18.74 -11.79
CA LYS A 421 -2.58 20.15 -12.01
C LYS A 421 -4.08 20.39 -11.80
N SER A 422 -4.78 19.58 -11.00
CA SER A 422 -6.19 19.74 -10.68
C SER A 422 -6.42 20.64 -9.46
N ARG A 423 -5.50 20.66 -8.49
CA ARG A 423 -5.66 21.47 -7.28
C ARG A 423 -5.25 22.95 -7.45
N ASP A 424 -4.30 23.24 -8.33
CA ASP A 424 -3.92 24.61 -8.67
C ASP A 424 -4.92 25.33 -9.60
N ARG A 425 -5.72 24.59 -10.38
CA ARG A 425 -6.72 25.22 -11.25
C ARG A 425 -7.77 26.00 -10.46
N LYS A 426 -8.21 25.52 -9.30
CA LYS A 426 -9.21 26.25 -8.49
C LYS A 426 -8.67 27.56 -7.91
N LEU A 427 -7.40 27.60 -7.47
CA LEU A 427 -6.80 28.85 -6.98
C LEU A 427 -6.51 29.82 -8.15
N VAL A 428 -6.06 29.31 -9.30
CA VAL A 428 -5.87 30.10 -10.52
C VAL A 428 -7.18 30.66 -11.06
N PHE A 429 -8.29 29.91 -11.03
CA PHE A 429 -9.61 30.43 -11.44
C PHE A 429 -10.18 31.49 -10.47
N ILE A 430 -9.91 31.37 -9.16
CA ILE A 430 -10.32 32.37 -8.17
C ILE A 430 -9.48 33.65 -8.32
N ILE A 431 -8.17 33.54 -8.55
CA ILE A 431 -7.27 34.68 -8.75
C ILE A 431 -7.49 35.33 -10.13
N SER A 432 -7.80 34.57 -11.18
CA SER A 432 -8.10 35.11 -12.52
C SER A 432 -9.47 35.79 -12.61
N GLY A 433 -10.46 35.33 -11.82
CA GLY A 433 -11.78 35.96 -11.76
C GLY A 433 -11.75 37.32 -11.06
N ALA A 434 -10.96 37.44 -9.98
CA ALA A 434 -10.83 38.69 -9.23
C ALA A 434 -10.05 39.75 -10.00
N THR A 435 -9.00 39.37 -10.75
CA THR A 435 -8.23 40.33 -11.56
C THR A 435 -9.03 40.84 -12.75
N LEU A 436 -9.82 39.99 -13.42
CA LEU A 436 -10.64 40.41 -14.54
C LEU A 436 -11.80 41.32 -14.11
N ALA A 437 -12.46 41.01 -12.99
CA ALA A 437 -13.50 41.88 -12.44
C ALA A 437 -12.96 43.26 -12.03
N ALA A 438 -11.80 43.32 -11.36
CA ALA A 438 -11.15 44.58 -11.00
C ALA A 438 -10.73 45.38 -12.23
N PHE A 439 -10.17 44.73 -13.27
CA PHE A 439 -9.79 45.40 -14.51
C PHE A 439 -11.00 45.97 -15.26
N THR A 440 -12.12 45.23 -15.31
CA THR A 440 -13.36 45.74 -15.93
C THR A 440 -13.95 46.92 -15.15
N LEU A 441 -13.89 46.90 -13.83
CA LEU A 441 -14.34 48.01 -13.00
C LEU A 441 -13.47 49.25 -13.20
N ILE A 442 -12.14 49.09 -13.29
CA ILE A 442 -11.19 50.19 -13.57
C ILE A 442 -11.40 50.74 -14.99
N LEU A 443 -11.64 49.88 -15.99
CA LEU A 443 -11.96 50.31 -17.35
C LEU A 443 -13.28 51.07 -17.42
N LEU A 444 -14.32 50.61 -16.71
CA LEU A 444 -15.59 51.32 -16.64
C LEU A 444 -15.45 52.65 -15.90
N LEU A 445 -14.70 52.70 -14.79
CA LEU A 445 -14.42 53.94 -14.07
C LEU A 445 -13.63 54.92 -14.97
N GLY A 446 -12.61 54.41 -15.67
CA GLY A 446 -11.81 55.16 -16.62
C GLY A 446 -12.64 55.68 -17.80
N LEU A 447 -13.55 54.88 -18.34
CA LEU A 447 -14.47 55.28 -19.40
C LEU A 447 -15.47 56.33 -18.89
N THR A 448 -15.95 56.18 -17.66
CA THR A 448 -16.87 57.15 -17.02
C THR A 448 -16.16 58.48 -16.80
N ILE A 449 -14.94 58.48 -16.25
CA ILE A 449 -14.10 59.68 -16.12
C ILE A 449 -13.76 60.27 -17.49
N PHE A 450 -13.46 59.43 -18.49
CA PHE A 450 -13.18 59.89 -19.85
C PHE A 450 -14.40 60.55 -20.49
N ILE A 451 -15.61 60.00 -20.32
CA ILE A 451 -16.85 60.60 -20.81
C ILE A 451 -17.18 61.89 -20.05
N LEU A 452 -16.96 61.94 -18.73
CA LEU A 452 -17.15 63.15 -17.93
C LEU A 452 -16.15 64.26 -18.32
N ARG A 453 -14.87 63.92 -18.55
CA ARG A 453 -13.86 64.85 -19.07
C ARG A 453 -14.14 65.28 -20.52
N ARG A 454 -14.68 64.40 -21.34
CA ARG A 454 -15.09 64.71 -22.72
C ARG A 454 -16.35 65.58 -22.77
N LYS A 455 -17.14 65.61 -21.68
CA LYS A 455 -18.32 66.48 -21.53
C LYS A 455 -17.96 67.87 -20.99
N GLU A 456 -16.86 68.03 -20.25
CA GLU A 456 -16.32 69.34 -19.86
C GLU A 456 -15.34 69.97 -20.87
N SER A 457 -14.80 69.19 -21.81
CA SER A 457 -13.87 69.68 -22.85
C SER A 457 -14.55 69.97 -24.19
N ASN A 458 -15.88 70.12 -24.23
CA ASN A 458 -16.65 70.36 -25.44
C ASN A 458 -17.44 71.68 -25.42
N GLU A 459 -16.83 72.70 -24.82
CA GLU A 459 -17.26 74.09 -24.99
C GLU A 459 -16.05 75.03 -24.89
N LYS A 460 -15.19 75.02 -25.92
CA LYS A 460 -14.43 76.19 -26.40
C LYS A 460 -13.67 75.86 -27.69
N ASP A 461 -14.28 76.33 -28.76
CA ASP A 461 -13.78 76.69 -30.09
C ASP A 461 -12.38 76.25 -30.60
N LYS A 462 -12.45 75.59 -31.77
CA LYS A 462 -11.72 75.84 -33.02
C LYS A 462 -10.18 75.95 -33.05
N SER A 463 -9.65 74.93 -33.73
CA SER A 463 -8.68 75.00 -34.85
C SER A 463 -7.17 74.93 -34.56
N VAL A 464 -6.49 74.32 -35.54
CA VAL A 464 -5.04 74.26 -35.82
C VAL A 464 -4.25 73.04 -35.28
N THR A 465 -4.24 72.00 -36.13
CA THR A 465 -3.05 71.37 -36.74
C THR A 465 -1.77 71.14 -35.90
N LEU A 466 -1.48 69.87 -35.59
CA LEU A 466 -0.10 69.32 -35.55
C LEU A 466 -0.10 67.78 -35.75
N ARG A 467 -0.45 67.33 -36.96
CA ARG A 467 -0.06 65.99 -37.46
C ARG A 467 1.26 66.17 -38.20
N GLY A 468 2.29 65.38 -37.88
CA GLY A 468 3.38 65.19 -38.83
C GLY A 468 4.78 64.97 -38.28
N LEU A 469 5.03 63.94 -37.46
CA LEU A 469 6.43 63.55 -37.18
C LEU A 469 6.74 62.05 -37.26
N CYS A 470 5.83 61.18 -37.72
CA CYS A 470 6.21 59.79 -38.06
C CYS A 470 5.50 59.32 -39.33
N ARG A 471 6.26 59.08 -40.41
CA ARG A 471 5.78 58.39 -41.61
C ARG A 471 5.70 56.89 -41.33
N ARG A 472 4.61 56.24 -41.77
CA ARG A 472 4.49 54.78 -41.76
C ARG A 472 4.90 54.27 -43.14
N PHE A 473 5.80 53.30 -43.19
CA PHE A 473 6.22 52.63 -44.42
C PHE A 473 5.51 51.29 -44.58
N THR A 474 5.14 50.95 -45.81
CA THR A 474 4.63 49.62 -46.13
C THR A 474 5.79 48.63 -46.31
N LEU A 475 5.53 47.32 -46.18
CA LEU A 475 6.56 46.30 -46.41
C LEU A 475 7.09 46.33 -47.86
N GLU A 476 6.26 46.73 -48.81
CA GLU A 476 6.62 46.87 -50.22
C GLU A 476 7.61 48.02 -50.40
N GLU A 477 7.36 49.19 -49.80
CA GLU A 477 8.32 50.30 -49.78
C GLU A 477 9.67 49.89 -49.16
N LEU A 478 9.65 49.10 -48.08
CA LEU A 478 10.89 48.63 -47.45
C LEU A 478 11.64 47.60 -48.32
N ARG A 479 10.94 46.77 -49.08
CA ARG A 479 11.55 45.84 -50.04
C ARG A 479 12.20 46.59 -51.19
N ASP A 480 11.50 47.55 -51.78
CA ASP A 480 12.07 48.36 -52.86
C ASP A 480 13.27 49.17 -52.38
N ALA A 481 13.17 49.77 -51.19
CA ALA A 481 14.26 50.56 -50.60
C ALA A 481 15.54 49.74 -50.35
N THR A 482 15.41 48.44 -50.03
CA THR A 482 16.55 47.57 -49.65
C THR A 482 16.93 46.56 -50.74
N ASN A 483 16.44 46.72 -51.97
CA ASN A 483 16.59 45.74 -53.05
C ASN A 483 16.20 44.31 -52.60
N ASN A 484 15.00 44.20 -52.04
CA ASN A 484 14.42 43.00 -51.45
C ASN A 484 15.27 42.39 -50.33
N PHE A 485 15.77 43.23 -49.42
CA PHE A 485 16.64 42.86 -48.29
C PHE A 485 17.92 42.12 -48.73
N ASP A 486 18.61 42.69 -49.72
CA ASP A 486 19.87 42.14 -50.24
C ASP A 486 20.91 42.01 -49.11
N ARG A 487 21.50 40.82 -48.97
CA ARG A 487 22.51 40.55 -47.94
C ARG A 487 23.79 41.37 -48.16
N ALA A 488 24.07 41.82 -49.38
CA ALA A 488 25.17 42.72 -49.68
C ALA A 488 24.98 44.12 -49.09
N LEU A 489 23.75 44.51 -48.73
CA LEU A 489 23.40 45.82 -48.16
C LEU A 489 23.28 45.79 -46.63
N VAL A 490 23.67 44.69 -45.97
CA VAL A 490 23.67 44.61 -44.50
C VAL A 490 24.78 45.49 -43.94
N ILE A 491 24.40 46.43 -43.09
CA ILE A 491 25.33 47.33 -42.39
C ILE A 491 25.53 46.96 -40.92
N GLY A 492 24.72 46.04 -40.38
CA GLY A 492 24.89 45.52 -39.03
C GLY A 492 24.02 44.30 -38.74
N SER A 493 24.44 43.48 -37.78
CA SER A 493 23.68 42.30 -37.32
C SER A 493 23.85 42.08 -35.81
N GLY A 494 22.76 41.83 -35.09
CA GLY A 494 22.77 41.53 -33.66
C GLY A 494 21.53 40.74 -33.21
N GLY A 495 21.31 40.63 -31.89
CA GLY A 495 20.25 39.81 -31.29
C GLY A 495 18.80 40.19 -31.67
N PHE A 496 18.59 41.37 -32.27
CA PHE A 496 17.29 41.86 -32.71
C PHE A 496 17.09 41.83 -34.24
N GLY A 497 18.07 41.32 -35.01
CA GLY A 497 17.97 41.19 -36.47
C GLY A 497 19.14 41.80 -37.23
N ARG A 498 18.97 41.91 -38.55
CA ARG A 498 19.92 42.55 -39.49
C ARG A 498 19.40 43.92 -39.88
N VAL A 499 20.29 44.89 -39.94
CA VAL A 499 20.02 46.26 -40.40
C VAL A 499 20.57 46.40 -41.82
N PHE A 500 19.74 46.87 -42.74
CA PHE A 500 20.05 47.04 -44.15
C PHE A 500 20.20 48.53 -44.49
N LYS A 501 21.15 48.85 -45.36
CA LYS A 501 21.17 50.15 -46.03
C LYS A 501 20.11 50.14 -47.13
N GLY A 502 19.19 51.09 -47.08
CA GLY A 502 18.19 51.29 -48.12
C GLY A 502 18.11 52.74 -48.62
N CYS A 503 17.32 52.97 -49.66
CA CYS A 503 17.04 54.31 -50.19
C CYS A 503 15.52 54.54 -50.29
N ILE A 504 15.04 55.62 -49.69
CA ILE A 504 13.62 56.03 -49.72
C ILE A 504 13.48 57.36 -50.47
N ASP A 505 12.30 57.65 -51.02
CA ASP A 505 11.94 58.91 -51.70
C ASP A 505 12.94 59.35 -52.78
N GLY A 506 13.28 58.43 -53.69
CA GLY A 506 14.07 58.77 -54.88
C GLY A 506 15.56 59.02 -54.65
N GLY A 507 16.12 58.61 -53.50
CA GLY A 507 17.58 58.57 -53.31
C GLY A 507 18.10 58.86 -51.90
N THR A 508 17.25 59.04 -50.90
CA THR A 508 17.69 59.34 -49.53
C THR A 508 18.16 58.06 -48.83
N PRO A 509 19.45 57.93 -48.46
CA PRO A 509 19.95 56.73 -47.80
C PRO A 509 19.48 56.65 -46.35
N VAL A 510 18.97 55.48 -45.96
CA VAL A 510 18.44 55.19 -44.62
C VAL A 510 18.95 53.83 -44.12
N ALA A 511 18.88 53.62 -42.80
CA ALA A 511 19.05 52.32 -42.17
C ALA A 511 17.68 51.72 -41.87
N ILE A 512 17.41 50.52 -42.38
CA ILE A 512 16.15 49.78 -42.26
C ILE A 512 16.36 48.52 -41.43
#